data_AF-A0A2M7VK29-F1
#
_entry.id   AF-A0A2M7VK29-F1
#
_cell.length_a   1.000
_cell.length_b   1.000
_cell.length_c   1.000
_cell.angle_alpha   90.00
_cell.angle_beta   90.00
_cell.angle_gamma   90.00
#
_symmetry.space_group_name_H-M   'P 1'
#
loop_
_entity.id
_entity.type
_entity.pdbx_description
1 polymer ?
#
loop_
_entity_poly.entity_id
_entity_poly.type
_entity_poly.pdbx_seq_one_letter_code
_entity_poly.pdbx_strand_id
1 'polypeptide(L)'
;NSSGYYESPEERTSTGGGSPTPETAPEPSSMPKLLITEIQIESEKGVNDEFIEIYNPNNTNVSLKWWSIQKATANGSISKKNFESGNVILAKGYFLIVNKYASQSLLSSADMKHDSFRLASDNTIFLVKNHDYIVSGKESTISDKVGWGESFSPEGISALEPSIGQTIGRKWLEQSGEYQDIDNNYQDFEIQMPTPRLRNQSLPENQLPIALFSYSPENPQVDQEIIFDASDSYDSDGLITDYIWDFGDATTTSLEEPTATHTFATSSQFQITLTVKDNEGAISNPFTLLITILPKLKILISEIQIESGSSKKDEFIELYNPNDLDLDLTNWYLQRKTKTASDFSSLVPKSLLSGKIIQAKSYFLIANASSTFSADVFTNYSITEDNAIFLKNPAKEVVDKVGFGQAQDFETAPAQNPPADKSIGRKWSTTTQDYQDIDNNQEDFEIQNPTPKDQNEKDLTPPETEITLSPPILTNQAQANFGFSSNEEGSTFQCQLDSEVWENCSSPTTYSGFSEGSHTFYVKAIDPSGNEDPEPAQYIWTIDTSITSPSLILSDPLTGSTIFTNKQTVRVEISGDD
;
A
#
# COMPACT_ATOMS: atom_id res chain seq x y z
N ASN A 1 -96.79 -22.03 -41.04
CA ASN A 1 -95.99 -21.45 -39.94
C ASN A 1 -94.78 -20.74 -40.50
N SER A 2 -94.88 -19.44 -40.78
CA SER A 2 -93.70 -18.57 -40.91
C SER A 2 -94.17 -17.12 -41.04
N SER A 3 -94.40 -16.50 -39.89
CA SER A 3 -94.52 -15.06 -39.72
C SER A 3 -93.11 -14.47 -39.58
N GLY A 4 -92.75 -13.57 -40.49
CA GLY A 4 -91.75 -12.55 -40.21
C GLY A 4 -92.46 -11.25 -39.83
N TYR A 5 -91.83 -10.44 -38.97
CA TYR A 5 -91.42 -9.05 -39.22
C TYR A 5 -90.93 -8.41 -37.89
N TYR A 6 -89.69 -7.88 -37.96
CA TYR A 6 -89.04 -6.76 -37.25
C TYR A 6 -89.36 -6.42 -35.78
N GLU A 7 -88.30 -6.33 -34.97
CA GLU A 7 -87.90 -5.12 -34.22
C GLU A 7 -86.48 -5.30 -33.62
N SER A 8 -85.65 -4.24 -33.65
CA SER A 8 -84.49 -4.09 -32.75
C SER A 8 -84.97 -3.59 -31.38
N PRO A 9 -84.19 -3.72 -30.29
CA PRO A 9 -83.32 -2.60 -29.91
C PRO A 9 -82.04 -2.96 -29.12
N GLU A 10 -81.24 -1.92 -28.92
CA GLU A 10 -79.99 -1.79 -28.17
C GLU A 10 -80.09 -2.19 -26.67
N GLU A 11 -79.00 -2.71 -26.08
CA GLU A 11 -78.14 -2.02 -25.08
C GLU A 11 -77.35 -3.00 -24.16
N ARG A 12 -76.06 -2.64 -24.01
CA ARG A 12 -75.17 -2.69 -22.83
C ARG A 12 -74.76 -4.01 -22.12
N THR A 13 -73.46 -4.27 -22.29
CA THR A 13 -72.41 -4.57 -21.29
C THR A 13 -72.63 -5.66 -20.24
N SER A 14 -71.77 -6.70 -20.31
CA SER A 14 -71.20 -7.34 -19.13
C SER A 14 -69.88 -8.03 -19.50
N THR A 15 -68.77 -7.49 -18.99
CA THR A 15 -67.46 -8.14 -18.93
C THR A 15 -67.52 -9.36 -18.01
N GLY A 16 -67.11 -10.53 -18.50
CA GLY A 16 -67.05 -11.74 -17.69
C GLY A 16 -66.21 -12.85 -18.31
N GLY A 17 -65.02 -13.05 -17.74
CA GLY A 17 -64.38 -14.36 -17.55
C GLY A 17 -64.02 -15.17 -18.79
N GLY A 18 -62.85 -14.90 -19.37
CA GLY A 18 -62.16 -15.88 -20.20
C GLY A 18 -61.71 -17.06 -19.32
N SER A 19 -62.28 -18.24 -19.58
CA SER A 19 -61.78 -19.53 -19.10
C SER A 19 -60.29 -19.67 -19.44
N PRO A 20 -59.42 -20.14 -18.52
CA PRO A 20 -58.04 -20.42 -18.89
C PRO A 20 -58.03 -21.54 -19.94
N THR A 21 -57.47 -21.23 -21.11
CA THR A 21 -57.11 -22.22 -22.11
C THR A 21 -56.16 -23.26 -21.49
N PRO A 22 -56.31 -24.56 -21.78
CA PRO A 22 -55.33 -25.56 -21.37
C PRO A 22 -53.96 -25.16 -21.94
N GLU A 23 -52.97 -25.05 -21.06
CA GLU A 23 -51.60 -24.73 -21.43
C GLU A 23 -51.03 -25.91 -22.26
N THR A 24 -50.93 -25.72 -23.58
CA THR A 24 -50.38 -26.70 -24.51
C THR A 24 -48.85 -26.71 -24.44
N ALA A 25 -48.24 -27.89 -24.55
CA ALA A 25 -46.79 -28.06 -24.54
C ALA A 25 -46.11 -27.25 -25.67
N PRO A 26 -44.89 -26.72 -25.45
CA PRO A 26 -44.13 -25.96 -26.46
C PRO A 26 -43.63 -26.85 -27.62
N GLU A 27 -43.39 -26.26 -28.79
CA GLU A 27 -42.85 -26.98 -29.96
C GLU A 27 -41.41 -27.48 -29.69
N PRO A 28 -41.03 -28.69 -30.14
CA PRO A 28 -39.73 -29.34 -29.83
C PRO A 28 -38.49 -28.48 -30.09
N SER A 29 -38.51 -27.68 -31.16
CA SER A 29 -37.38 -26.83 -31.60
C SER A 29 -37.19 -25.56 -30.78
N SER A 30 -38.13 -25.22 -29.89
CA SER A 30 -38.09 -24.00 -29.06
C SER A 30 -37.54 -24.22 -27.66
N MET A 31 -37.34 -25.48 -27.23
CA MET A 31 -36.88 -25.78 -25.88
C MET A 31 -35.35 -25.84 -25.75
N PRO A 32 -34.81 -25.31 -24.64
CA PRO A 32 -33.37 -25.21 -24.38
C PRO A 32 -32.69 -26.58 -24.32
N LYS A 33 -31.38 -26.63 -24.56
CA LYS A 33 -30.58 -27.86 -24.42
C LYS A 33 -30.22 -28.08 -22.95
N LEU A 34 -30.34 -29.29 -22.45
CA LEU A 34 -29.87 -29.71 -21.13
C LEU A 34 -28.99 -30.94 -21.29
N LEU A 35 -28.04 -31.12 -20.38
CA LEU A 35 -27.04 -32.21 -20.42
C LEU A 35 -27.13 -33.05 -19.15
N ILE A 36 -27.03 -34.37 -19.26
CA ILE A 36 -26.76 -35.29 -18.17
C ILE A 36 -25.26 -35.25 -17.89
N THR A 37 -24.87 -34.95 -16.66
CA THR A 37 -23.46 -34.72 -16.28
C THR A 37 -22.87 -35.80 -15.42
N GLU A 38 -23.69 -36.48 -14.61
CA GLU A 38 -23.17 -37.54 -13.75
C GLU A 38 -24.26 -38.59 -13.46
N ILE A 39 -23.87 -39.86 -13.49
CA ILE A 39 -24.75 -40.98 -13.16
C ILE A 39 -24.04 -41.92 -12.18
N GLN A 40 -24.67 -42.18 -11.04
CA GLN A 40 -24.28 -43.23 -10.10
C GLN A 40 -25.27 -44.38 -10.13
N ILE A 41 -24.80 -45.61 -10.34
CA ILE A 41 -25.63 -46.82 -10.40
C ILE A 41 -25.77 -47.47 -9.02
N GLU A 42 -24.64 -47.61 -8.30
CA GLU A 42 -24.60 -48.23 -6.98
C GLU A 42 -23.41 -47.65 -6.19
N SER A 43 -23.64 -47.11 -5.00
CA SER A 43 -22.56 -46.57 -4.15
C SER A 43 -21.81 -47.65 -3.38
N GLU A 44 -22.56 -48.59 -2.83
CA GLU A 44 -22.08 -49.73 -2.08
C GLU A 44 -23.09 -50.85 -2.23
N LYS A 45 -22.64 -52.10 -2.06
CA LYS A 45 -23.49 -53.26 -2.25
C LYS A 45 -24.73 -53.20 -1.34
N GLY A 46 -25.91 -53.08 -1.95
CA GLY A 46 -27.18 -53.03 -1.22
C GLY A 46 -27.55 -51.65 -0.65
N VAL A 47 -26.80 -50.60 -1.00
CA VAL A 47 -27.15 -49.20 -0.73
C VAL A 47 -27.79 -48.61 -1.99
N ASN A 48 -28.92 -47.92 -1.82
CA ASN A 48 -29.75 -47.41 -2.91
C ASN A 48 -29.34 -45.99 -3.38
N ASP A 49 -28.07 -45.61 -3.21
CA ASP A 49 -27.57 -44.27 -3.52
C ASP A 49 -27.21 -44.18 -5.00
N GLU A 50 -28.26 -44.28 -5.82
CA GLU A 50 -28.21 -43.97 -7.23
C GLU A 50 -28.71 -42.54 -7.45
N PHE A 51 -28.08 -41.85 -8.40
CA PHE A 51 -28.50 -40.52 -8.80
C PHE A 51 -28.22 -40.26 -10.28
N ILE A 52 -28.94 -39.27 -10.82
CA ILE A 52 -28.72 -38.68 -12.13
C ILE A 52 -28.61 -37.17 -11.93
N GLU A 53 -27.52 -36.57 -12.37
CA GLU A 53 -27.30 -35.14 -12.37
C GLU A 53 -27.51 -34.56 -13.78
N ILE A 54 -28.18 -33.41 -13.84
CA ILE A 54 -28.44 -32.67 -15.07
C ILE A 54 -27.91 -31.25 -14.93
N TYR A 55 -27.25 -30.74 -15.97
CA TYR A 55 -26.75 -29.39 -16.07
C TYR A 55 -27.50 -28.57 -17.12
N ASN A 56 -27.70 -27.29 -16.82
CA ASN A 56 -28.24 -26.29 -17.73
C ASN A 56 -27.12 -25.43 -18.35
N PRO A 57 -26.67 -25.70 -19.59
CA PRO A 57 -25.64 -24.89 -20.25
C PRO A 57 -26.13 -23.51 -20.69
N ASN A 58 -27.43 -23.20 -20.60
CA ASN A 58 -28.00 -21.96 -21.09
C ASN A 58 -27.80 -20.81 -20.09
N ASN A 59 -27.80 -19.58 -20.59
CA ASN A 59 -27.74 -18.35 -19.79
C ASN A 59 -29.09 -17.94 -19.19
N THR A 60 -30.10 -18.82 -19.25
CA THR A 60 -31.44 -18.57 -18.70
C THR A 60 -31.92 -19.80 -17.94
N ASN A 61 -32.79 -19.56 -16.96
CA ASN A 61 -33.39 -20.64 -16.18
C ASN A 61 -34.29 -21.49 -17.08
N VAL A 62 -34.21 -22.81 -16.91
CA VAL A 62 -35.00 -23.77 -17.68
C VAL A 62 -36.06 -24.39 -16.79
N SER A 63 -37.33 -24.18 -17.15
CA SER A 63 -38.44 -24.91 -16.53
C SER A 63 -38.46 -26.36 -17.03
N LEU A 64 -38.53 -27.31 -16.10
CA LEU A 64 -38.60 -28.74 -16.39
C LEU A 64 -40.04 -29.26 -16.52
N LYS A 65 -41.05 -28.39 -16.45
CA LYS A 65 -42.47 -28.77 -16.46
C LYS A 65 -42.89 -29.71 -17.59
N TRP A 66 -42.23 -29.65 -18.75
CA TRP A 66 -42.51 -30.47 -19.93
C TRP A 66 -41.43 -31.50 -20.24
N TRP A 67 -40.53 -31.75 -19.30
CA TRP A 67 -39.43 -32.67 -19.47
C TRP A 67 -39.73 -34.01 -18.81
N SER A 68 -39.04 -35.06 -19.23
CA SER A 68 -39.02 -36.34 -18.54
C SER A 68 -37.64 -36.98 -18.58
N ILE A 69 -37.33 -37.74 -17.54
CA ILE A 69 -36.19 -38.65 -17.51
C ILE A 69 -36.70 -40.06 -17.80
N GLN A 70 -36.06 -40.74 -18.73
CA GLN A 70 -36.44 -42.10 -19.14
C GLN A 70 -35.24 -43.01 -19.14
N LYS A 71 -35.49 -44.29 -18.83
CA LYS A 71 -34.46 -45.31 -18.68
C LYS A 71 -34.80 -46.50 -19.55
N ALA A 72 -33.89 -46.91 -20.43
CA ALA A 72 -33.95 -48.17 -21.16
C ALA A 72 -33.12 -49.26 -20.46
N THR A 73 -33.57 -50.51 -20.52
CA THR A 73 -32.68 -51.67 -20.30
C THR A 73 -31.92 -51.99 -21.58
N ALA A 74 -30.90 -52.85 -21.53
CA ALA A 74 -30.19 -53.37 -22.71
C ALA A 74 -31.14 -53.91 -23.81
N ASN A 75 -32.25 -54.53 -23.41
CA ASN A 75 -33.26 -55.07 -24.32
C ASN A 75 -34.28 -54.03 -24.81
N GLY A 76 -34.11 -52.75 -24.48
CA GLY A 76 -34.99 -51.66 -24.91
C GLY A 76 -36.28 -51.48 -24.10
N SER A 77 -36.40 -52.09 -22.91
CA SER A 77 -37.57 -51.85 -22.05
C SER A 77 -37.46 -50.48 -21.39
N ILE A 78 -38.45 -49.61 -21.63
CA ILE A 78 -38.43 -48.20 -21.20
C ILE A 78 -39.26 -47.99 -19.93
N SER A 79 -38.70 -47.26 -18.97
CA SER A 79 -39.39 -46.70 -17.80
C SER A 79 -39.27 -45.18 -17.82
N LYS A 80 -40.29 -44.46 -17.32
CA LYS A 80 -40.39 -43.00 -17.45
C LYS A 80 -40.81 -42.32 -16.16
N LYS A 81 -40.19 -41.16 -15.89
CA LYS A 81 -40.58 -40.22 -14.84
C LYS A 81 -40.65 -38.80 -15.43
N ASN A 82 -41.82 -38.18 -15.34
CA ASN A 82 -41.97 -36.75 -15.64
C ASN A 82 -41.43 -35.91 -14.49
N PHE A 83 -40.84 -34.76 -14.81
CA PHE A 83 -40.52 -33.74 -13.81
C PHE A 83 -41.79 -33.09 -13.26
N GLU A 84 -41.71 -32.51 -12.07
CA GLU A 84 -42.82 -31.80 -11.45
C GLU A 84 -42.93 -30.38 -12.01
N SER A 85 -44.15 -29.82 -12.06
CA SER A 85 -44.41 -28.52 -12.70
C SER A 85 -43.65 -27.32 -12.10
N GLY A 86 -43.08 -27.47 -10.90
CA GLY A 86 -42.26 -26.45 -10.24
C GLY A 86 -40.75 -26.69 -10.34
N ASN A 87 -40.31 -27.78 -10.97
CA ASN A 87 -38.89 -28.03 -11.15
C ASN A 87 -38.31 -27.06 -12.18
N VAL A 88 -37.23 -26.39 -11.81
CA VAL A 88 -36.48 -25.43 -12.62
C VAL A 88 -35.00 -25.70 -12.40
N ILE A 89 -34.20 -25.63 -13.45
CA ILE A 89 -32.74 -25.57 -13.37
C ILE A 89 -32.33 -24.11 -13.62
N LEU A 90 -31.59 -23.49 -12.71
CA LEU A 90 -31.06 -22.14 -12.93
C LEU A 90 -30.10 -22.10 -14.13
N ALA A 91 -29.90 -20.93 -14.72
CA ALA A 91 -28.84 -20.71 -15.71
C ALA A 91 -27.50 -21.20 -15.16
N LYS A 92 -26.77 -22.03 -15.94
CA LYS A 92 -25.50 -22.64 -15.51
C LYS A 92 -25.60 -23.47 -14.21
N GLY A 93 -26.81 -23.91 -13.84
CA GLY A 93 -27.08 -24.67 -12.62
C GLY A 93 -27.21 -26.17 -12.85
N TYR A 94 -27.24 -26.92 -11.73
CA TYR A 94 -27.40 -28.38 -11.69
C TYR A 94 -28.75 -28.77 -11.09
N PHE A 95 -29.20 -29.98 -11.43
CA PHE A 95 -30.43 -30.57 -10.92
C PHE A 95 -30.21 -32.05 -10.60
N LEU A 96 -30.36 -32.41 -9.33
CA LEU A 96 -30.06 -33.74 -8.84
C LEU A 96 -31.32 -34.60 -8.65
N ILE A 97 -31.40 -35.71 -9.39
CA ILE A 97 -32.47 -36.70 -9.30
C ILE A 97 -31.94 -37.90 -8.51
N VAL A 98 -32.58 -38.20 -7.38
CA VAL A 98 -32.12 -39.24 -6.46
C VAL A 98 -33.20 -40.29 -6.25
N ASN A 99 -32.80 -41.55 -6.09
CA ASN A 99 -33.75 -42.57 -5.67
C ASN A 99 -34.30 -42.29 -4.26
N LYS A 100 -35.62 -42.40 -4.11
CA LYS A 100 -36.35 -42.10 -2.86
C LYS A 100 -35.88 -42.93 -1.66
N TYR A 101 -35.22 -44.07 -1.89
CA TYR A 101 -34.71 -44.97 -0.86
C TYR A 101 -33.19 -44.85 -0.62
N ALA A 102 -32.53 -43.84 -1.20
CA ALA A 102 -31.13 -43.53 -0.94
C ALA A 102 -30.88 -43.11 0.52
N SER A 103 -29.61 -42.99 0.88
CA SER A 103 -29.10 -42.50 2.15
C SER A 103 -29.62 -41.09 2.43
N GLN A 104 -29.76 -40.78 3.72
CA GLN A 104 -30.32 -39.50 4.13
C GLN A 104 -29.46 -38.30 3.66
N SER A 105 -28.14 -38.50 3.57
CA SER A 105 -27.18 -37.52 3.05
C SER A 105 -27.42 -37.20 1.57
N LEU A 106 -27.68 -38.21 0.74
CA LEU A 106 -27.98 -37.97 -0.67
C LEU A 106 -29.41 -37.43 -0.87
N LEU A 107 -30.37 -37.90 -0.06
CA LEU A 107 -31.76 -37.42 -0.08
C LEU A 107 -31.92 -35.96 0.36
N SER A 108 -31.01 -35.43 1.19
CA SER A 108 -30.99 -33.99 1.54
C SER A 108 -30.52 -33.12 0.38
N SER A 109 -29.75 -33.69 -0.54
CA SER A 109 -29.18 -33.00 -1.71
C SER A 109 -30.10 -33.02 -2.94
N ALA A 110 -31.11 -33.90 -2.93
CA ALA A 110 -31.98 -34.17 -4.08
C ALA A 110 -32.93 -33.00 -4.41
N ASP A 111 -32.93 -32.56 -5.67
CA ASP A 111 -33.96 -31.67 -6.21
C ASP A 111 -35.25 -32.42 -6.56
N MET A 112 -35.11 -33.67 -7.00
CA MET A 112 -36.21 -34.57 -7.25
C MET A 112 -35.93 -35.95 -6.67
N LYS A 113 -36.95 -36.55 -6.07
CA LYS A 113 -36.92 -37.94 -5.61
C LYS A 113 -37.80 -38.80 -6.52
N HIS A 114 -37.33 -40.00 -6.86
CA HIS A 114 -38.13 -40.95 -7.64
C HIS A 114 -38.00 -42.38 -7.12
N ASP A 115 -39.00 -43.19 -7.41
CA ASP A 115 -39.02 -44.65 -7.20
C ASP A 115 -39.45 -45.38 -8.48
N SER A 116 -39.43 -44.68 -9.62
CA SER A 116 -39.98 -45.16 -10.89
C SER A 116 -39.12 -46.20 -11.61
N PHE A 117 -37.83 -46.30 -11.28
CA PHE A 117 -36.91 -47.29 -11.83
C PHE A 117 -35.64 -47.39 -10.98
N ARG A 118 -34.86 -48.45 -11.23
CA ARG A 118 -33.49 -48.63 -10.75
C ARG A 118 -32.52 -48.57 -11.92
N LEU A 119 -31.39 -47.94 -11.70
CA LEU A 119 -30.22 -47.99 -12.54
C LEU A 119 -29.52 -49.32 -12.34
N ALA A 120 -28.98 -49.84 -13.43
CA ALA A 120 -28.23 -51.09 -13.45
C ALA A 120 -27.24 -51.05 -14.62
N SER A 121 -26.41 -52.08 -14.72
CA SER A 121 -25.61 -52.40 -15.89
C SER A 121 -26.39 -52.27 -17.20
N ASP A 122 -25.71 -51.84 -18.26
CA ASP A 122 -26.24 -51.82 -19.63
C ASP A 122 -27.51 -50.99 -19.82
N ASN A 123 -27.68 -49.93 -19.03
CA ASN A 123 -28.83 -49.04 -19.13
C ASN A 123 -28.50 -47.82 -19.99
N THR A 124 -29.55 -47.16 -20.48
CA THR A 124 -29.46 -45.87 -21.17
C THR A 124 -30.43 -44.90 -20.55
N ILE A 125 -29.97 -43.70 -20.24
CA ILE A 125 -30.77 -42.60 -19.72
C ILE A 125 -31.04 -41.61 -20.84
N PHE A 126 -32.28 -41.17 -20.95
CA PHE A 126 -32.73 -40.18 -21.92
C PHE A 126 -33.35 -39.00 -21.20
N LEU A 127 -32.90 -37.80 -21.55
CA LEU A 127 -33.54 -36.56 -21.15
C LEU A 127 -34.44 -36.07 -22.30
N VAL A 128 -35.75 -36.04 -22.06
CA VAL A 128 -36.76 -36.00 -23.12
C VAL A 128 -37.72 -34.83 -22.96
N LYS A 129 -37.91 -34.11 -24.05
CA LYS A 129 -38.79 -32.94 -24.21
C LYS A 129 -40.26 -33.35 -24.40
N ASN A 130 -41.18 -32.42 -24.13
CA ASN A 130 -42.62 -32.49 -24.39
C ASN A 130 -43.38 -33.64 -23.71
N HIS A 131 -42.79 -34.25 -22.68
CA HIS A 131 -43.26 -35.52 -22.13
C HIS A 131 -43.48 -36.58 -23.22
N ASP A 132 -42.70 -36.60 -24.29
CA ASP A 132 -42.75 -37.67 -25.28
C ASP A 132 -42.33 -39.00 -24.67
N TYR A 133 -42.70 -40.11 -25.27
CA TYR A 133 -42.29 -41.45 -24.82
C TYR A 133 -41.31 -42.03 -25.84
N ILE A 134 -40.14 -42.47 -25.37
CA ILE A 134 -39.09 -43.00 -26.25
C ILE A 134 -39.42 -44.44 -26.65
N VAL A 135 -39.23 -44.79 -27.92
CA VAL A 135 -39.41 -46.15 -28.44
C VAL A 135 -38.14 -46.68 -29.10
N SER A 136 -37.39 -45.83 -29.79
CA SER A 136 -36.23 -46.19 -30.61
C SER A 136 -34.91 -45.56 -30.16
N GLY A 137 -34.96 -44.51 -29.33
CA GLY A 137 -33.78 -43.73 -28.92
C GLY A 137 -33.24 -42.81 -30.02
N LYS A 138 -34.08 -42.50 -31.01
CA LYS A 138 -33.79 -41.62 -32.17
C LYS A 138 -34.82 -40.50 -32.32
N GLU A 139 -35.72 -40.35 -31.37
CA GLU A 139 -36.75 -39.33 -31.34
C GLU A 139 -36.12 -37.94 -31.26
N SER A 140 -36.61 -37.00 -32.07
CA SER A 140 -36.13 -35.62 -32.11
C SER A 140 -36.37 -34.83 -30.81
N THR A 141 -37.18 -35.39 -29.91
CA THR A 141 -37.45 -34.80 -28.59
C THR A 141 -36.45 -35.24 -27.52
N ILE A 142 -35.51 -36.12 -27.84
CA ILE A 142 -34.36 -36.40 -26.97
C ILE A 142 -33.44 -35.18 -27.00
N SER A 143 -33.20 -34.59 -25.83
CA SER A 143 -32.23 -33.49 -25.66
C SER A 143 -30.82 -34.00 -25.46
N ASP A 144 -30.70 -35.11 -24.72
CA ASP A 144 -29.43 -35.76 -24.37
C ASP A 144 -29.70 -37.21 -23.99
N LYS A 145 -28.72 -38.08 -24.19
CA LYS A 145 -28.79 -39.49 -23.81
C LYS A 145 -27.43 -40.08 -23.44
N VAL A 146 -27.41 -40.92 -22.42
CA VAL A 146 -26.19 -41.54 -21.90
C VAL A 146 -26.41 -43.02 -21.70
N GLY A 147 -25.71 -43.85 -22.48
CA GLY A 147 -25.68 -45.31 -22.31
C GLY A 147 -24.29 -45.80 -21.95
N TRP A 148 -24.21 -46.85 -21.13
CA TRP A 148 -22.96 -47.48 -20.70
C TRP A 148 -23.01 -48.99 -20.85
N GLY A 149 -21.87 -49.64 -21.09
CA GLY A 149 -21.84 -51.09 -21.34
C GLY A 149 -22.57 -51.48 -22.63
N GLU A 150 -23.31 -52.59 -22.63
CA GLU A 150 -24.10 -53.10 -23.76
C GLU A 150 -25.48 -52.43 -23.86
N SER A 151 -25.49 -51.10 -23.79
CA SER A 151 -26.70 -50.30 -23.65
C SER A 151 -27.59 -50.20 -24.90
N PHE A 152 -28.87 -49.86 -24.69
CA PHE A 152 -29.84 -49.67 -25.77
C PHE A 152 -29.79 -48.25 -26.35
N SER A 153 -29.38 -48.14 -27.62
CA SER A 153 -29.38 -46.86 -28.35
C SER A 153 -28.54 -45.75 -27.65
N PRO A 154 -27.28 -46.03 -27.27
CA PRO A 154 -26.38 -45.00 -26.75
C PRO A 154 -26.19 -43.87 -27.77
N GLU A 155 -25.62 -42.78 -27.30
CA GLU A 155 -25.04 -41.78 -28.20
C GLU A 155 -23.70 -42.27 -28.70
N GLY A 156 -23.59 -42.51 -30.00
CA GLY A 156 -22.38 -43.09 -30.60
C GLY A 156 -22.02 -44.43 -29.96
N ILE A 157 -20.88 -44.47 -29.26
CA ILE A 157 -20.38 -45.63 -28.53
C ILE A 157 -20.72 -45.45 -27.04
N SER A 158 -21.21 -46.52 -26.38
CA SER A 158 -21.48 -46.51 -24.94
C SER A 158 -20.28 -46.05 -24.11
N ALA A 159 -20.54 -45.33 -23.03
CA ALA A 159 -19.58 -45.06 -21.98
C ALA A 159 -19.10 -46.36 -21.31
N LEU A 160 -17.97 -46.28 -20.60
CA LEU A 160 -17.50 -47.37 -19.75
C LEU A 160 -18.48 -47.60 -18.60
N GLU A 161 -18.64 -48.86 -18.22
CA GLU A 161 -19.47 -49.22 -17.06
C GLU A 161 -18.72 -48.88 -15.75
N PRO A 162 -19.34 -48.16 -14.80
CA PRO A 162 -18.70 -47.81 -13.54
C PRO A 162 -18.68 -49.03 -12.60
N SER A 163 -17.63 -49.16 -11.80
CA SER A 163 -17.63 -50.11 -10.70
C SER A 163 -18.50 -49.59 -9.54
N ILE A 164 -18.83 -50.47 -8.59
CA ILE A 164 -19.51 -50.07 -7.34
C ILE A 164 -18.73 -48.92 -6.68
N GLY A 165 -19.44 -47.86 -6.30
CA GLY A 165 -18.87 -46.67 -5.67
C GLY A 165 -18.32 -45.62 -6.65
N GLN A 166 -18.37 -45.88 -7.96
CA GLN A 166 -17.95 -44.96 -9.01
C GLN A 166 -19.15 -44.43 -9.80
N THR A 167 -18.91 -43.38 -10.56
CA THR A 167 -19.90 -42.74 -11.43
C THR A 167 -19.40 -42.63 -12.86
N ILE A 168 -20.36 -42.40 -13.76
CA ILE A 168 -20.11 -42.00 -15.14
C ILE A 168 -20.23 -40.47 -15.15
N GLY A 169 -19.10 -39.77 -15.21
CA GLY A 169 -19.02 -38.31 -15.20
C GLY A 169 -18.74 -37.76 -16.59
N ARG A 170 -19.49 -36.74 -17.03
CA ARG A 170 -19.26 -36.05 -18.30
C ARG A 170 -18.01 -35.19 -18.17
N LYS A 171 -17.12 -35.23 -19.16
CA LYS A 171 -15.85 -34.50 -19.15
C LYS A 171 -16.11 -33.00 -19.24
N TRP A 172 -15.44 -32.26 -18.37
CA TRP A 172 -15.40 -30.81 -18.41
C TRP A 172 -14.21 -30.33 -19.24
N LEU A 173 -14.46 -29.39 -20.16
CA LEU A 173 -13.42 -28.80 -21.01
C LEU A 173 -13.03 -27.42 -20.46
N GLU A 174 -11.96 -27.35 -19.68
CA GLU A 174 -11.49 -26.10 -19.03
C GLU A 174 -11.28 -24.94 -20.02
N GLN A 175 -10.83 -25.26 -21.24
CA GLN A 175 -10.55 -24.25 -22.27
C GLN A 175 -11.81 -23.55 -22.79
N SER A 176 -12.96 -24.23 -22.79
CA SER A 176 -14.23 -23.68 -23.24
C SER A 176 -15.18 -23.34 -22.09
N GLY A 177 -14.91 -23.82 -20.87
CA GLY A 177 -15.83 -23.69 -19.74
C GLY A 177 -17.16 -24.39 -19.98
N GLU A 178 -17.15 -25.51 -20.71
CA GLU A 178 -18.35 -26.26 -21.07
C GLU A 178 -18.10 -27.77 -20.97
N TYR A 179 -19.18 -28.53 -20.82
CA TYR A 179 -19.13 -29.99 -20.88
C TYR A 179 -18.96 -30.50 -22.30
N GLN A 180 -18.14 -31.53 -22.47
CA GLN A 180 -17.98 -32.20 -23.74
C GLN A 180 -19.26 -32.95 -24.13
N ASP A 181 -19.76 -32.67 -25.33
CA ASP A 181 -20.94 -33.30 -25.89
C ASP A 181 -20.79 -33.42 -27.42
N ILE A 182 -20.01 -34.41 -27.86
CA ILE A 182 -19.71 -34.65 -29.28
C ILE A 182 -20.50 -35.85 -29.83
N ASP A 183 -21.70 -36.05 -29.30
CA ASP A 183 -22.63 -37.13 -29.64
C ASP A 183 -21.99 -38.54 -29.52
N ASN A 184 -21.12 -38.76 -28.54
CA ASN A 184 -20.42 -40.03 -28.34
C ASN A 184 -20.09 -40.29 -26.86
N ASN A 185 -20.91 -41.12 -26.20
CA ASN A 185 -20.82 -41.32 -24.75
C ASN A 185 -19.44 -41.85 -24.28
N TYR A 186 -18.74 -42.66 -25.07
CA TYR A 186 -17.39 -43.12 -24.74
C TYR A 186 -16.36 -41.98 -24.66
N GLN A 187 -16.51 -40.97 -25.51
CA GLN A 187 -15.60 -39.84 -25.53
C GLN A 187 -16.02 -38.77 -24.54
N ASP A 188 -17.33 -38.58 -24.36
CA ASP A 188 -17.92 -37.53 -23.53
C ASP A 188 -17.84 -37.83 -22.04
N PHE A 189 -17.73 -39.11 -21.65
CA PHE A 189 -17.75 -39.51 -20.25
C PHE A 189 -16.46 -40.22 -19.82
N GLU A 190 -16.19 -40.18 -18.52
CA GLU A 190 -15.14 -40.91 -17.83
C GLU A 190 -15.63 -41.48 -16.50
N ILE A 191 -14.87 -42.43 -15.96
CA ILE A 191 -15.15 -42.99 -14.65
C ILE A 191 -14.52 -42.09 -13.58
N GLN A 192 -15.34 -41.64 -12.64
CA GLN A 192 -14.89 -40.78 -11.53
C GLN A 192 -15.51 -41.23 -10.19
N MET A 193 -15.10 -40.56 -9.11
CA MET A 193 -15.75 -40.70 -7.80
C MET A 193 -17.03 -39.85 -7.79
N PRO A 194 -18.08 -40.24 -7.05
CA PRO A 194 -19.35 -39.52 -7.00
C PRO A 194 -19.17 -38.08 -6.49
N THR A 195 -19.55 -37.11 -7.32
CA THR A 195 -19.50 -35.68 -7.01
C THR A 195 -20.85 -34.98 -7.19
N PRO A 196 -21.96 -35.50 -6.62
CA PRO A 196 -23.28 -34.91 -6.83
C PRO A 196 -23.31 -33.46 -6.33
N ARG A 197 -23.57 -32.51 -7.24
CA ARG A 197 -23.68 -31.09 -6.90
C ARG A 197 -25.06 -30.78 -6.34
N LEU A 198 -25.09 -29.86 -5.37
CA LEU A 198 -26.33 -29.47 -4.69
C LEU A 198 -27.16 -28.51 -5.57
N ARG A 199 -28.49 -28.65 -5.46
CA ARG A 199 -29.58 -27.76 -5.91
C ARG A 199 -29.16 -26.34 -6.28
N ASN A 200 -29.58 -25.85 -7.46
CA ASN A 200 -29.89 -24.44 -7.81
C ASN A 200 -29.14 -23.35 -7.01
N GLN A 201 -27.85 -23.55 -6.79
CA GLN A 201 -26.94 -22.46 -6.59
C GLN A 201 -26.52 -22.12 -8.03
N SER A 202 -26.60 -20.85 -8.42
CA SER A 202 -25.49 -20.34 -9.23
C SER A 202 -24.21 -20.85 -8.56
N LEU A 203 -23.12 -21.13 -9.29
CA LEU A 203 -21.81 -21.09 -8.62
C LEU A 203 -21.86 -19.90 -7.63
N PRO A 204 -21.48 -20.07 -6.34
CA PRO A 204 -21.49 -18.94 -5.41
C PRO A 204 -20.93 -17.77 -6.18
N GLU A 205 -21.70 -16.67 -6.29
CA GLU A 205 -21.27 -15.54 -7.10
C GLU A 205 -19.87 -15.21 -6.58
N ASN A 206 -18.86 -15.41 -7.45
CA ASN A 206 -17.46 -15.43 -7.05
C ASN A 206 -17.21 -14.24 -6.12
N GLN A 207 -16.89 -14.52 -4.85
CA GLN A 207 -16.72 -13.45 -3.90
C GLN A 207 -15.38 -12.79 -4.15
N LEU A 208 -15.32 -11.48 -3.90
CA LEU A 208 -14.04 -10.80 -4.04
C LEU A 208 -13.05 -11.37 -3.02
N PRO A 209 -11.83 -11.73 -3.44
CA PRO A 209 -10.80 -12.12 -2.51
C PRO A 209 -10.43 -10.94 -1.60
N ILE A 210 -9.79 -11.22 -0.47
CA ILE A 210 -9.35 -10.21 0.49
C ILE A 210 -7.83 -10.13 0.45
N ALA A 211 -7.32 -8.97 0.01
CA ALA A 211 -5.91 -8.63 0.05
C ALA A 211 -5.49 -8.22 1.46
N LEU A 212 -4.39 -8.79 1.94
CA LEU A 212 -3.71 -8.43 3.18
C LEU A 212 -2.20 -8.59 2.96
N PHE A 213 -1.40 -7.72 3.53
CA PHE A 213 0.04 -7.93 3.58
C PHE A 213 0.70 -7.35 4.81
N SER A 214 1.88 -7.90 5.10
CA SER A 214 2.87 -7.35 6.02
C SER A 214 4.17 -7.06 5.27
N TYR A 215 5.08 -6.33 5.90
CA TYR A 215 6.38 -6.03 5.32
C TYR A 215 7.49 -6.12 6.36
N SER A 216 8.72 -6.36 5.90
CA SER A 216 9.91 -6.33 6.73
C SER A 216 11.11 -5.80 5.96
N PRO A 217 12.04 -5.06 6.61
CA PRO A 217 12.04 -4.72 8.05
C PRO A 217 11.01 -3.62 8.43
N GLU A 218 10.76 -3.45 9.73
CA GLU A 218 9.82 -2.45 10.26
C GLU A 218 10.26 -1.00 9.97
N ASN A 219 11.58 -0.75 9.93
CA ASN A 219 12.19 0.55 9.67
C ASN A 219 13.07 0.47 8.40
N PRO A 220 12.47 0.36 7.21
CA PRO A 220 13.22 0.21 5.97
C PRO A 220 13.96 1.49 5.60
N GLN A 221 15.12 1.33 4.98
CA GLN A 221 15.97 2.43 4.52
C GLN A 221 16.09 2.50 3.00
N VAL A 222 16.55 3.63 2.49
CA VAL A 222 16.90 3.79 1.07
C VAL A 222 17.87 2.69 0.61
N ASP A 223 17.62 2.16 -0.58
CA ASP A 223 18.36 1.07 -1.21
C ASP A 223 18.38 -0.26 -0.42
N GLN A 224 17.56 -0.38 0.63
CA GLN A 224 17.37 -1.63 1.35
C GLN A 224 16.30 -2.48 0.67
N GLU A 225 16.57 -3.78 0.52
CA GLU A 225 15.56 -4.73 0.06
C GLU A 225 14.50 -4.92 1.14
N ILE A 226 13.24 -4.68 0.77
CA ILE A 226 12.07 -4.85 1.63
C ILE A 226 11.30 -6.06 1.11
N ILE A 227 10.94 -6.96 2.03
CA ILE A 227 10.12 -8.13 1.73
C ILE A 227 8.68 -7.80 2.11
N PHE A 228 7.77 -7.96 1.14
CA PHE A 228 6.34 -7.84 1.31
C PHE A 228 5.72 -9.23 1.27
N ASP A 229 4.99 -9.60 2.33
CA ASP A 229 4.40 -10.92 2.50
C ASP A 229 2.87 -10.80 2.54
N ALA A 230 2.23 -11.29 1.48
CA ALA A 230 0.78 -11.33 1.32
C ALA A 230 0.16 -12.70 1.61
N SER A 231 0.87 -13.61 2.28
CA SER A 231 0.40 -14.97 2.57
C SER A 231 -0.86 -15.04 3.45
N ASP A 232 -1.18 -13.96 4.16
CA ASP A 232 -2.44 -13.81 4.91
C ASP A 232 -3.64 -13.39 4.03
N SER A 233 -3.41 -13.07 2.75
CA SER A 233 -4.50 -12.86 1.78
C SER A 233 -5.26 -14.17 1.58
N TYR A 234 -6.58 -14.07 1.39
CA TYR A 234 -7.40 -15.25 1.21
C TYR A 234 -8.62 -14.99 0.34
N ASP A 235 -9.14 -16.07 -0.22
CA ASP A 235 -10.41 -16.13 -0.89
C ASP A 235 -11.30 -17.15 -0.15
N SER A 236 -12.57 -16.81 0.05
CA SER A 236 -13.49 -17.61 0.87
C SER A 236 -14.07 -18.81 0.12
N ASP A 237 -14.05 -18.73 -1.20
CA ASP A 237 -14.67 -19.66 -2.14
C ASP A 237 -13.73 -20.14 -3.25
N GLY A 238 -12.51 -19.60 -3.31
CA GLY A 238 -11.50 -19.98 -4.29
C GLY A 238 -10.04 -19.93 -3.79
N LEU A 239 -9.13 -19.79 -4.75
CA LEU A 239 -7.68 -19.65 -4.58
C LEU A 239 -7.23 -18.38 -5.27
N ILE A 240 -6.32 -17.64 -4.63
CA ILE A 240 -5.66 -16.50 -5.25
C ILE A 240 -4.66 -17.00 -6.30
N THR A 241 -4.72 -16.45 -7.51
CA THR A 241 -3.80 -16.76 -8.63
C THR A 241 -2.83 -15.64 -8.94
N ASP A 242 -3.17 -14.38 -8.64
CA ASP A 242 -2.30 -13.24 -8.92
C ASP A 242 -2.25 -12.25 -7.73
N TYR A 243 -1.05 -11.76 -7.43
CA TYR A 243 -0.76 -10.69 -6.48
C TYR A 243 -0.22 -9.49 -7.24
N ILE A 244 -1.02 -8.43 -7.33
CA ILE A 244 -0.74 -7.22 -8.08
C ILE A 244 -0.33 -6.12 -7.11
N TRP A 245 0.93 -5.72 -7.18
CA TRP A 245 1.55 -4.73 -6.32
C TRP A 245 1.73 -3.39 -7.04
N ASP A 246 1.42 -2.31 -6.35
CA ASP A 246 1.84 -0.94 -6.65
C ASP A 246 2.62 -0.41 -5.46
N PHE A 247 3.90 -0.09 -5.65
CA PHE A 247 4.78 0.36 -4.56
C PHE A 247 4.68 1.87 -4.29
N GLY A 248 3.89 2.61 -5.07
CA GLY A 248 3.70 4.06 -4.89
C GLY A 248 4.83 4.92 -5.42
N ASP A 249 5.84 4.33 -6.09
CA ASP A 249 6.98 5.00 -6.73
C ASP A 249 6.94 4.89 -8.27
N ALA A 250 5.75 4.66 -8.83
CA ALA A 250 5.47 4.32 -10.22
C ALA A 250 5.95 2.92 -10.65
N THR A 251 6.41 2.08 -9.72
CA THR A 251 6.69 0.67 -9.97
C THR A 251 5.47 -0.19 -9.62
N THR A 252 5.04 -1.01 -10.57
CA THR A 252 4.00 -2.03 -10.37
C THR A 252 4.50 -3.39 -10.80
N THR A 253 4.09 -4.46 -10.12
CA THR A 253 4.40 -5.84 -10.51
C THR A 253 3.22 -6.77 -10.29
N SER A 254 3.18 -7.90 -11.01
CA SER A 254 2.18 -8.96 -10.84
C SER A 254 2.91 -10.29 -10.69
N LEU A 255 2.62 -11.02 -9.62
CA LEU A 255 3.29 -12.27 -9.26
C LEU A 255 2.26 -13.37 -8.99
N GLU A 256 2.63 -14.63 -9.24
CA GLU A 256 1.82 -15.80 -8.86
C GLU A 256 2.06 -16.24 -7.41
N GLU A 257 3.18 -15.80 -6.80
CA GLU A 257 3.56 -16.10 -5.42
C GLU A 257 3.23 -14.92 -4.48
N PRO A 258 2.88 -15.18 -3.20
CA PRO A 258 2.44 -14.14 -2.25
C PRO A 258 3.55 -13.21 -1.75
N THR A 259 4.81 -13.49 -2.08
CA THR A 259 5.96 -12.71 -1.60
C THR A 259 6.57 -11.87 -2.72
N ALA A 260 6.71 -10.57 -2.47
CA ALA A 260 7.40 -9.63 -3.35
C ALA A 260 8.60 -9.00 -2.64
N THR A 261 9.60 -8.58 -3.42
CA THR A 261 10.68 -7.72 -2.92
C THR A 261 10.72 -6.41 -3.70
N HIS A 262 11.07 -5.33 -3.02
CA HIS A 262 11.24 -4.01 -3.65
C HIS A 262 12.30 -3.18 -2.92
N THR A 263 12.93 -2.25 -3.63
CA THR A 263 13.88 -1.27 -3.08
C THR A 263 13.43 0.14 -3.45
N PHE A 264 13.55 1.08 -2.52
CA PHE A 264 13.22 2.49 -2.77
C PHE A 264 14.50 3.32 -2.86
N ALA A 265 14.64 4.09 -3.94
CA ALA A 265 15.82 4.93 -4.20
C ALA A 265 15.80 6.27 -3.44
N THR A 266 14.69 6.65 -2.84
CA THR A 266 14.55 7.92 -2.11
C THR A 266 13.87 7.70 -0.77
N SER A 267 14.28 8.47 0.23
CA SER A 267 13.62 8.48 1.53
C SER A 267 12.37 9.34 1.43
N SER A 268 11.21 8.72 1.55
CA SER A 268 9.90 9.37 1.51
C SER A 268 8.86 8.45 2.14
N GLN A 269 7.64 8.94 2.27
CA GLN A 269 6.50 8.09 2.53
C GLN A 269 5.92 7.60 1.20
N PHE A 270 5.73 6.28 1.08
CA PHE A 270 5.14 5.64 -0.08
C PHE A 270 3.84 4.92 0.32
N GLN A 271 2.86 4.97 -0.57
CA GLN A 271 1.58 4.30 -0.40
C GLN A 271 1.61 2.97 -1.16
N ILE A 272 1.90 1.88 -0.47
CA ILE A 272 1.98 0.54 -1.06
C ILE A 272 0.57 -0.02 -1.13
N THR A 273 0.18 -0.49 -2.31
CA THR A 273 -1.14 -1.05 -2.57
C THR A 273 -1.03 -2.47 -3.12
N LEU A 274 -1.75 -3.39 -2.51
CA LEU A 274 -1.93 -4.75 -2.99
C LEU A 274 -3.36 -4.94 -3.48
N THR A 275 -3.50 -5.56 -4.64
CA THR A 275 -4.76 -6.12 -5.14
C THR A 275 -4.51 -7.59 -5.49
N VAL A 276 -5.41 -8.49 -5.10
CA VAL A 276 -5.29 -9.91 -5.43
C VAL A 276 -6.41 -10.34 -6.37
N LYS A 277 -6.12 -11.33 -7.22
CA LYS A 277 -7.08 -11.92 -8.16
C LYS A 277 -7.21 -13.41 -7.91
N ASP A 278 -8.44 -13.92 -7.93
CA ASP A 278 -8.73 -15.34 -7.74
C ASP A 278 -8.75 -16.14 -9.05
N ASN A 279 -8.93 -17.46 -8.90
CA ASN A 279 -9.00 -18.44 -9.98
C ASN A 279 -10.25 -18.35 -10.86
N GLU A 280 -11.24 -17.54 -10.49
CA GLU A 280 -12.44 -17.23 -11.28
C GLU A 280 -12.41 -15.82 -11.87
N GLY A 281 -11.34 -15.07 -11.58
CA GLY A 281 -11.01 -13.77 -12.15
C GLY A 281 -11.56 -12.57 -11.40
N ALA A 282 -12.16 -12.70 -10.21
CA ALA A 282 -12.52 -11.53 -9.43
C ALA A 282 -11.29 -10.91 -8.75
N ILE A 283 -11.40 -9.61 -8.48
CA ILE A 283 -10.30 -8.75 -8.07
C ILE A 283 -10.69 -8.10 -6.75
N SER A 284 -9.83 -8.21 -5.74
CA SER A 284 -10.07 -7.66 -4.42
C SER A 284 -10.29 -6.14 -4.46
N ASN A 285 -10.89 -5.59 -3.41
CA ASN A 285 -10.64 -4.19 -3.10
C ASN A 285 -9.14 -4.01 -2.78
N PRO A 286 -8.55 -2.84 -3.08
CA PRO A 286 -7.15 -2.59 -2.76
C PRO A 286 -6.95 -2.56 -1.24
N PHE A 287 -5.89 -3.22 -0.77
CA PHE A 287 -5.37 -3.06 0.57
C PHE A 287 -4.13 -2.18 0.52
N THR A 288 -4.08 -1.14 1.35
CA THR A 288 -3.04 -0.12 1.27
C THR A 288 -2.39 0.12 2.63
N LEU A 289 -1.06 0.24 2.64
CA LEU A 289 -0.28 0.73 3.80
C LEU A 289 0.63 1.89 3.38
N LEU A 290 0.69 2.92 4.24
CA LEU A 290 1.67 4.01 4.13
C LEU A 290 2.94 3.59 4.86
N ILE A 291 4.05 3.46 4.12
CA ILE A 291 5.36 3.06 4.66
C ILE A 291 6.33 4.22 4.49
N THR A 292 7.05 4.55 5.56
CA THR A 292 8.10 5.57 5.53
C THR A 292 9.45 4.91 5.31
N ILE A 293 10.10 5.26 4.20
CA ILE A 293 11.47 4.85 3.89
C ILE A 293 12.42 5.87 4.49
N LEU A 294 13.26 5.42 5.42
CA LEU A 294 14.21 6.26 6.12
C LEU A 294 15.45 6.53 5.25
N PRO A 295 16.08 7.70 5.36
CA PRO A 295 17.37 7.92 4.73
C PRO A 295 18.40 6.94 5.29
N LYS A 296 19.36 6.56 4.45
CA LYS A 296 20.54 5.84 4.90
C LYS A 296 21.49 6.82 5.57
N LEU A 297 21.44 6.91 6.90
CA LEU A 297 22.26 7.82 7.68
C LEU A 297 23.75 7.43 7.56
N LYS A 298 24.59 8.40 7.22
CA LYS A 298 26.05 8.24 7.16
C LYS A 298 26.71 8.95 8.34
N ILE A 299 27.85 8.45 8.81
CA ILE A 299 28.75 9.19 9.71
C ILE A 299 30.14 9.05 9.12
N LEU A 300 30.84 10.18 9.02
CA LEU A 300 32.19 10.23 8.46
C LEU A 300 33.21 10.36 9.58
N ILE A 301 34.34 9.71 9.43
CA ILE A 301 35.57 10.01 10.16
C ILE A 301 36.13 11.27 9.49
N SER A 302 36.05 12.41 10.18
CA SER A 302 36.49 13.71 9.65
C SER A 302 37.97 13.96 9.88
N GLU A 303 38.53 13.48 10.98
CA GLU A 303 39.92 13.77 11.33
C GLU A 303 40.54 12.69 12.22
N ILE A 304 41.81 12.36 11.99
CA ILE A 304 42.59 11.42 12.81
C ILE A 304 43.97 12.00 13.13
N GLN A 305 44.32 12.01 14.42
CA GLN A 305 45.68 12.23 14.90
C GLN A 305 46.20 10.99 15.64
N ILE A 306 47.40 10.52 15.27
CA ILE A 306 48.00 9.28 15.81
C ILE A 306 49.17 9.51 16.76
N GLU A 307 49.74 10.71 16.81
CA GLU A 307 50.88 11.02 17.66
C GLU A 307 50.98 12.52 17.93
N SER A 308 51.38 12.89 19.15
CA SER A 308 51.90 14.23 19.42
C SER A 308 53.40 14.14 19.71
N GLY A 309 54.20 14.95 19.02
CA GLY A 309 55.64 15.10 19.22
C GLY A 309 56.01 15.74 20.57
N SER A 310 55.03 16.01 21.44
CA SER A 310 55.20 16.65 22.74
C SER A 310 55.17 15.69 23.95
N SER A 311 55.30 14.37 23.74
CA SER A 311 55.16 13.29 24.75
C SER A 311 53.77 13.14 25.37
N LYS A 312 52.77 13.85 24.82
CA LYS A 312 51.36 13.71 25.17
C LYS A 312 50.71 12.66 24.28
N LYS A 313 49.77 11.89 24.82
CA LYS A 313 48.91 11.01 24.01
C LYS A 313 47.72 11.80 23.47
N ASP A 314 47.98 12.91 22.79
CA ASP A 314 46.95 13.72 22.12
C ASP A 314 46.52 13.04 20.80
N GLU A 315 46.12 11.77 20.91
CA GLU A 315 45.57 10.97 19.83
C GLU A 315 44.04 11.14 19.85
N PHE A 316 43.44 11.34 18.68
CA PHE A 316 41.99 11.42 18.57
C PHE A 316 41.46 10.94 17.23
N ILE A 317 40.17 10.65 17.22
CA ILE A 317 39.33 10.45 16.05
C ILE A 317 38.16 11.40 16.21
N GLU A 318 37.92 12.20 15.18
CA GLU A 318 36.73 13.02 15.09
C GLU A 318 35.76 12.38 14.09
N LEU A 319 34.50 12.29 14.50
CA LEU A 319 33.41 11.91 13.63
C LEU A 319 32.61 13.16 13.25
N TYR A 320 32.03 13.15 12.07
CA TYR A 320 31.11 14.18 11.58
C TYR A 320 29.80 13.55 11.13
N ASN A 321 28.69 14.17 11.51
CA ASN A 321 27.36 13.79 11.05
C ASN A 321 26.93 14.67 9.86
N PRO A 322 27.05 14.20 8.61
CA PRO A 322 26.59 14.94 7.45
C PRO A 322 25.06 14.97 7.32
N ASN A 323 24.30 14.21 8.12
CA ASN A 323 22.85 14.15 7.99
C ASN A 323 22.18 15.41 8.58
N ASP A 324 20.93 15.64 8.16
CA ASP A 324 20.06 16.69 8.72
C ASP A 324 19.31 16.22 9.99
N LEU A 325 19.67 15.04 10.51
CA LEU A 325 19.07 14.44 11.70
C LEU A 325 20.15 14.06 12.70
N ASP A 326 19.80 14.24 13.98
CA ASP A 326 20.57 13.71 15.11
C ASP A 326 20.64 12.18 15.02
N LEU A 327 21.79 11.61 15.38
CA LEU A 327 22.00 10.18 15.34
C LEU A 327 22.41 9.64 16.72
N ASP A 328 21.66 8.67 17.23
CA ASP A 328 22.03 7.88 18.40
C ASP A 328 23.12 6.85 18.04
N LEU A 329 24.27 6.95 18.70
CA LEU A 329 25.42 6.07 18.54
C LEU A 329 25.33 4.80 19.41
N THR A 330 24.16 4.51 19.98
CA THR A 330 23.93 3.28 20.74
C THR A 330 24.19 2.04 19.87
N ASN A 331 25.04 1.14 20.39
CA ASN A 331 25.54 -0.06 19.69
C ASN A 331 26.45 0.19 18.47
N TRP A 332 26.78 1.44 18.13
CA TRP A 332 27.86 1.75 17.19
C TRP A 332 29.22 1.47 17.83
N TYR A 333 30.25 1.24 17.03
CA TYR A 333 31.59 1.00 17.55
C TYR A 333 32.66 1.24 16.48
N LEU A 334 33.88 1.54 16.93
CA LEU A 334 35.06 1.59 16.07
C LEU A 334 35.97 0.39 16.32
N GLN A 335 36.43 -0.19 15.23
CA GLN A 335 37.48 -1.20 15.22
C GLN A 335 38.66 -0.72 14.39
N ARG A 336 39.82 -1.32 14.65
CA ARG A 336 41.00 -1.14 13.82
C ARG A 336 41.58 -2.46 13.36
N LYS A 337 42.40 -2.38 12.32
CA LYS A 337 43.28 -3.46 11.89
C LYS A 337 44.66 -2.88 11.57
N THR A 338 45.70 -3.48 12.14
CA THR A 338 47.08 -3.05 11.93
C THR A 338 47.64 -3.69 10.66
N LYS A 339 48.72 -3.12 10.11
CA LYS A 339 49.47 -3.63 8.95
C LYS A 339 49.73 -5.14 8.91
N THR A 340 49.85 -5.81 10.05
CA THR A 340 50.19 -7.25 10.11
C THR A 340 49.08 -8.10 10.71
N ALA A 341 48.01 -7.51 11.24
CA ALA A 341 46.94 -8.26 11.88
C ALA A 341 46.04 -8.94 10.84
N SER A 342 45.64 -10.19 11.13
CA SER A 342 44.60 -10.90 10.36
C SER A 342 43.19 -10.46 10.74
N ASP A 343 42.99 -10.09 12.01
CA ASP A 343 41.68 -9.82 12.62
C ASP A 343 41.56 -8.40 13.17
N PHE A 344 40.31 -7.97 13.38
CA PHE A 344 39.98 -6.67 13.96
C PHE A 344 40.24 -6.62 15.46
N SER A 345 40.76 -5.49 15.94
CA SER A 345 40.84 -5.14 17.36
C SER A 345 39.86 -4.00 17.68
N SER A 346 39.27 -4.02 18.87
CA SER A 346 38.42 -2.90 19.32
C SER A 346 39.27 -1.64 19.50
N LEU A 347 38.71 -0.50 19.05
CA LEU A 347 39.30 0.83 19.23
C LEU A 347 38.38 1.72 20.08
N VAL A 348 37.07 1.66 19.82
CA VAL A 348 36.04 2.31 20.63
C VAL A 348 34.90 1.29 20.79
N PRO A 349 34.82 0.59 21.94
CA PRO A 349 33.76 -0.39 22.16
C PRO A 349 32.40 0.29 22.28
N LYS A 350 31.33 -0.42 21.87
CA LYS A 350 29.94 0.06 21.91
C LYS A 350 29.46 0.60 23.25
N SER A 351 30.03 0.12 24.35
CA SER A 351 29.71 0.60 25.70
C SER A 351 30.09 2.07 25.92
N LEU A 352 31.07 2.59 25.18
CA LEU A 352 31.48 3.99 25.27
C LEU A 352 30.58 4.93 24.46
N LEU A 353 29.92 4.41 23.42
CA LEU A 353 29.02 5.18 22.55
C LEU A 353 27.53 5.00 22.93
N SER A 354 27.23 4.11 23.88
CA SER A 354 25.86 3.86 24.32
C SER A 354 25.21 5.11 24.92
N GLY A 355 24.05 5.50 24.38
CA GLY A 355 23.32 6.71 24.80
C GLY A 355 23.95 8.02 24.38
N LYS A 356 24.96 8.00 23.52
CA LYS A 356 25.58 9.19 22.95
C LYS A 356 24.87 9.58 21.67
N ILE A 357 24.71 10.87 21.44
CA ILE A 357 24.09 11.41 20.23
C ILE A 357 25.15 12.27 19.52
N ILE A 358 25.26 12.10 18.20
CA ILE A 358 25.95 13.06 17.33
C ILE A 358 24.89 13.89 16.61
N GLN A 359 24.89 15.19 16.84
CA GLN A 359 23.86 16.08 16.30
C GLN A 359 23.99 16.24 14.79
N ALA A 360 22.89 16.58 14.12
CA ALA A 360 22.88 16.94 12.70
C ALA A 360 23.96 18.00 12.41
N LYS A 361 24.74 17.83 11.33
CA LYS A 361 25.81 18.75 10.91
C LYS A 361 26.88 19.06 11.96
N SER A 362 27.03 18.19 12.97
CA SER A 362 27.95 18.40 14.09
C SER A 362 29.04 17.33 14.15
N TYR A 363 29.95 17.50 15.11
CA TYR A 363 31.15 16.71 15.29
C TYR A 363 31.11 15.94 16.60
N PHE A 364 31.79 14.80 16.67
CA PHE A 364 31.90 13.98 17.86
C PHE A 364 33.36 13.55 18.06
N LEU A 365 33.96 14.05 19.14
CA LEU A 365 35.37 13.88 19.41
C LEU A 365 35.62 12.68 20.32
N ILE A 366 36.44 11.75 19.85
CA ILE A 366 36.90 10.58 20.59
C ILE A 366 38.40 10.70 20.80
N ALA A 367 38.83 10.94 22.04
CA ALA A 367 40.24 11.12 22.34
C ALA A 367 40.80 9.99 23.22
N ASN A 368 42.12 9.84 23.23
CA ASN A 368 42.77 8.98 24.21
C ASN A 368 42.53 9.51 25.63
N ALA A 369 42.31 8.62 26.60
CA ALA A 369 42.09 8.97 28.00
C ALA A 369 43.27 9.72 28.65
N SER A 370 44.46 9.68 28.02
CA SER A 370 45.64 10.43 28.44
C SER A 370 45.88 11.71 27.61
N SER A 371 44.94 12.10 26.76
CA SER A 371 44.99 13.34 25.98
C SER A 371 44.64 14.56 26.82
N THR A 372 44.92 15.74 26.28
CA THR A 372 44.53 17.03 26.87
C THR A 372 43.25 17.63 26.29
N PHE A 373 42.59 16.93 25.36
CA PHE A 373 41.36 17.39 24.71
C PHE A 373 40.13 17.26 25.60
N SER A 374 39.16 18.17 25.40
CA SER A 374 37.81 18.03 25.95
C SER A 374 36.95 17.20 25.01
N ALA A 375 37.08 15.87 25.10
CA ALA A 375 36.38 14.94 24.21
C ALA A 375 34.97 14.58 24.69
N ASP A 376 34.10 14.18 23.76
CA ASP A 376 32.78 13.61 24.10
C ASP A 376 32.91 12.24 24.78
N VAL A 377 33.94 11.49 24.37
CA VAL A 377 34.28 10.16 24.87
C VAL A 377 35.79 9.94 24.89
N PHE A 378 36.26 9.23 25.93
CA PHE A 378 37.65 8.82 26.04
C PHE A 378 37.83 7.31 25.82
N THR A 379 38.89 6.93 25.12
CA THR A 379 39.30 5.53 24.93
C THR A 379 40.71 5.28 25.49
N ASN A 380 40.97 4.06 25.97
CA ASN A 380 42.30 3.65 26.43
C ASN A 380 43.15 3.02 25.31
N TYR A 381 42.59 2.85 24.12
CA TYR A 381 43.28 2.26 22.99
C TYR A 381 44.03 3.35 22.22
N SER A 382 45.31 3.12 21.97
CA SER A 382 46.11 4.04 21.16
C SER A 382 45.96 3.79 19.67
N ILE A 383 46.10 4.83 18.85
CA ILE A 383 46.13 4.75 17.38
C ILE A 383 47.59 4.90 16.94
N THR A 384 48.04 4.07 16.01
CA THR A 384 49.42 4.09 15.52
C THR A 384 49.44 4.24 14.01
N GLU A 385 50.63 4.37 13.43
CA GLU A 385 50.84 4.31 11.98
C GLU A 385 50.34 2.99 11.37
N ASP A 386 50.11 3.02 10.05
CA ASP A 386 49.76 1.87 9.21
C ASP A 386 48.50 1.10 9.68
N ASN A 387 47.49 1.82 10.15
CA ASN A 387 46.20 1.27 10.60
C ASN A 387 45.08 1.51 9.59
N ALA A 388 44.11 0.60 9.62
CA ALA A 388 42.79 0.78 9.04
C ALA A 388 41.78 0.94 10.18
N ILE A 389 40.95 1.99 10.13
CA ILE A 389 39.89 2.29 11.10
C ILE A 389 38.54 2.09 10.42
N PHE A 390 37.62 1.43 11.12
CA PHE A 390 36.29 1.11 10.63
C PHE A 390 35.26 1.62 11.63
N LEU A 391 34.36 2.48 11.17
CA LEU A 391 33.14 2.83 11.88
C LEU A 391 32.04 1.85 11.49
N LYS A 392 31.42 1.19 12.48
CA LYS A 392 30.36 0.21 12.23
C LYS A 392 29.08 0.55 12.97
N ASN A 393 27.97 0.33 12.28
CA ASN A 393 26.62 0.46 12.84
C ASN A 393 26.22 -0.80 13.64
N PRO A 394 25.05 -0.82 14.32
CA PRO A 394 24.57 -1.97 15.07
C PRO A 394 24.34 -3.23 14.23
N ALA A 395 24.08 -3.08 12.92
CA ALA A 395 23.95 -4.18 11.95
C ALA A 395 25.33 -4.77 11.53
N LYS A 396 26.43 -4.22 12.04
CA LYS A 396 27.85 -4.59 11.75
C LYS A 396 28.33 -4.18 10.36
N GLU A 397 27.56 -3.36 9.66
CA GLU A 397 27.93 -2.79 8.38
C GLU A 397 29.00 -1.72 8.58
N VAL A 398 29.90 -1.58 7.61
CA VAL A 398 30.91 -0.52 7.60
C VAL A 398 30.24 0.74 7.07
N VAL A 399 30.13 1.75 7.93
CA VAL A 399 29.54 3.05 7.58
C VAL A 399 30.59 3.96 6.98
N ASP A 400 31.81 3.91 7.53
CA ASP A 400 32.97 4.61 6.99
C ASP A 400 34.26 3.85 7.34
N LYS A 401 35.30 4.01 6.52
CA LYS A 401 36.56 3.31 6.61
C LYS A 401 37.71 4.18 6.16
N VAL A 402 38.72 4.32 7.02
CA VAL A 402 39.95 5.04 6.69
C VAL A 402 41.16 4.15 6.91
N GLY A 403 41.84 3.79 5.83
CA GLY A 403 43.17 3.17 5.88
C GLY A 403 44.25 4.20 5.54
N PHE A 404 45.32 4.23 6.34
CA PHE A 404 46.43 5.16 6.14
C PHE A 404 47.79 4.48 6.24
N GLY A 405 48.79 5.05 5.56
CA GLY A 405 50.14 4.52 5.49
C GLY A 405 50.22 3.21 4.70
N GLN A 406 50.63 2.14 5.36
CA GLN A 406 50.73 0.78 4.80
C GLN A 406 49.63 -0.15 5.35
N ALA A 407 48.45 0.40 5.68
CA ALA A 407 47.29 -0.36 6.09
C ALA A 407 46.96 -1.48 5.08
N GLN A 408 46.49 -2.64 5.58
CA GLN A 408 46.04 -3.74 4.72
C GLN A 408 44.68 -3.47 4.08
N ASP A 409 43.84 -2.73 4.81
CA ASP A 409 42.50 -2.40 4.39
C ASP A 409 42.40 -0.88 4.25
N PHE A 410 41.92 -0.47 3.10
CA PHE A 410 41.62 0.91 2.73
C PHE A 410 40.53 0.83 1.67
N GLU A 411 40.08 1.97 1.18
CA GLU A 411 39.16 2.01 0.04
C GLU A 411 39.91 1.75 -1.26
N THR A 412 39.97 2.72 -2.18
CA THR A 412 40.74 2.58 -3.43
C THR A 412 42.26 2.71 -3.22
N ALA A 413 42.69 3.67 -2.40
CA ALA A 413 44.09 3.86 -2.02
C ALA A 413 44.19 4.40 -0.59
N PRO A 414 45.25 4.10 0.17
CA PRO A 414 45.39 4.55 1.55
C PRO A 414 45.74 6.05 1.62
N ALA A 415 45.24 6.72 2.65
CA ALA A 415 45.70 8.05 3.04
C ALA A 415 47.17 8.02 3.50
N GLN A 416 47.79 9.18 3.64
CA GLN A 416 49.15 9.26 4.20
C GLN A 416 49.14 9.02 5.71
N ASN A 417 50.21 8.46 6.28
CA ASN A 417 50.38 8.50 7.74
C ASN A 417 50.51 9.97 8.17
N PRO A 418 49.71 10.43 9.16
CA PRO A 418 49.93 11.75 9.72
C PRO A 418 51.31 11.84 10.38
N PRO A 419 52.14 12.86 10.06
CA PRO A 419 53.36 13.13 10.80
C PRO A 419 53.09 13.43 12.28
N ALA A 420 54.13 13.40 13.11
CA ALA A 420 54.03 13.86 14.50
C ALA A 420 53.47 15.29 14.57
N ASP A 421 52.55 15.52 15.51
CA ASP A 421 51.82 16.80 15.70
C ASP A 421 50.96 17.25 14.50
N LYS A 422 50.68 16.33 13.58
CA LYS A 422 49.76 16.54 12.46
C LYS A 422 48.62 15.54 12.53
N SER A 423 47.57 15.84 11.79
CA SER A 423 46.44 14.96 11.55
C SER A 423 46.27 14.71 10.06
N ILE A 424 45.52 13.66 9.74
CA ILE A 424 44.84 13.55 8.45
C ILE A 424 43.43 14.08 8.64
N GLY A 425 43.08 15.14 7.90
CA GLY A 425 41.73 15.68 7.84
C GLY A 425 41.07 15.31 6.52
N ARG A 426 39.79 14.96 6.57
CA ARG A 426 38.97 14.74 5.38
C ARG A 426 38.78 16.08 4.67
N LYS A 427 38.91 16.10 3.35
CA LYS A 427 38.85 17.33 2.55
C LYS A 427 37.42 17.86 2.49
N TRP A 428 37.29 19.17 2.60
CA TRP A 428 36.00 19.84 2.44
C TRP A 428 35.75 20.20 0.97
N SER A 429 34.58 19.84 0.45
CA SER A 429 34.11 20.25 -0.87
C SER A 429 33.27 21.51 -0.77
N THR A 430 33.77 22.62 -1.34
CA THR A 430 33.01 23.88 -1.39
C THR A 430 31.81 23.82 -2.32
N THR A 431 31.81 22.90 -3.29
CA THR A 431 30.69 22.71 -4.23
C THR A 431 29.50 22.02 -3.58
N THR A 432 29.76 20.96 -2.81
CA THR A 432 28.71 20.19 -2.12
C THR A 432 28.44 20.70 -0.72
N GLN A 433 29.28 21.62 -0.20
CA GLN A 433 29.26 22.09 1.19
C GLN A 433 29.27 20.92 2.19
N ASP A 434 30.10 19.93 1.90
CA ASP A 434 30.24 18.73 2.73
C ASP A 434 31.65 18.13 2.59
N TYR A 435 32.01 17.20 3.47
CA TYR A 435 33.25 16.44 3.36
C TYR A 435 33.23 15.49 2.16
N GLN A 436 34.39 15.33 1.53
CA GLN A 436 34.60 14.41 0.41
C GLN A 436 34.70 12.96 0.92
N ASP A 437 33.91 12.10 0.31
CA ASP A 437 33.87 10.66 0.57
C ASP A 437 33.65 9.93 -0.76
N ILE A 438 34.70 9.87 -1.58
CA ILE A 438 34.65 9.31 -2.95
C ILE A 438 35.20 7.88 -3.03
N ASP A 439 35.11 7.13 -1.92
CA ASP A 439 35.66 5.78 -1.76
C ASP A 439 37.16 5.71 -2.12
N ASN A 440 37.93 6.76 -1.79
CA ASN A 440 39.37 6.80 -1.97
C ASN A 440 40.07 7.62 -0.89
N ASN A 441 40.43 6.97 0.22
CA ASN A 441 41.15 7.60 1.34
C ASN A 441 42.35 8.50 0.95
N GLN A 442 43.09 8.22 -0.13
CA GLN A 442 44.19 9.10 -0.59
C GLN A 442 43.70 10.45 -1.10
N GLU A 443 42.56 10.46 -1.79
CA GLU A 443 41.94 11.67 -2.32
C GLU A 443 41.05 12.35 -1.29
N ASP A 444 40.41 11.58 -0.40
CA ASP A 444 39.51 12.09 0.62
C ASP A 444 40.24 12.80 1.76
N PHE A 445 41.51 12.47 2.04
CA PHE A 445 42.24 13.02 3.18
C PHE A 445 43.48 13.84 2.78
N GLU A 446 43.82 14.82 3.62
CA GLU A 446 45.05 15.60 3.51
C GLU A 446 45.74 15.79 4.87
N ILE A 447 47.05 16.01 4.84
CA ILE A 447 47.81 16.35 6.04
C ILE A 447 47.50 17.79 6.44
N GLN A 448 47.04 17.97 7.68
CA GLN A 448 46.72 19.28 8.23
C GLN A 448 47.24 19.47 9.66
N ASN A 449 47.08 20.69 10.18
CA ASN A 449 47.21 20.91 11.62
C ASN A 449 46.00 20.29 12.32
N PRO A 450 46.17 19.68 13.51
CA PRO A 450 45.04 19.16 14.27
C PRO A 450 43.99 20.24 14.54
N THR A 451 42.74 19.97 14.16
CA THR A 451 41.59 20.87 14.35
C THR A 451 40.41 20.19 15.05
N PRO A 452 40.62 19.45 16.16
CA PRO A 452 39.52 18.82 16.87
C PRO A 452 38.51 19.89 17.32
N LYS A 453 37.26 19.73 16.90
CA LYS A 453 36.16 20.58 17.31
C LYS A 453 35.69 20.15 18.70
N ASP A 454 35.38 21.15 19.53
CA ASP A 454 34.89 20.94 20.89
C ASP A 454 33.48 20.31 20.89
N GLN A 455 33.06 19.82 22.06
CA GLN A 455 31.91 18.96 22.34
C GLN A 455 30.58 19.31 21.64
N ASN A 456 29.76 18.27 21.45
CA ASN A 456 28.35 18.32 21.00
C ASN A 456 27.39 18.97 22.03
N GLU A 457 27.69 20.16 22.54
CA GLU A 457 26.72 20.89 23.35
C GLU A 457 25.69 21.55 22.44
N LYS A 458 24.46 21.00 22.43
CA LYS A 458 23.33 21.60 21.72
C LYS A 458 23.06 22.96 22.35
N ASP A 459 23.13 24.01 21.54
CA ASP A 459 22.47 25.26 21.90
C ASP A 459 20.96 25.01 21.92
N LEU A 460 20.39 25.01 23.11
CA LEU A 460 18.97 24.82 23.39
C LEU A 460 18.31 26.11 23.87
N THR A 461 19.05 27.21 23.91
CA THR A 461 18.51 28.50 24.34
C THR A 461 17.80 29.14 23.15
N PRO A 462 16.46 29.33 23.21
CA PRO A 462 15.78 30.03 22.13
C PRO A 462 16.14 31.52 22.14
N PRO A 463 16.19 32.17 20.96
CA PRO A 463 16.41 33.60 20.87
C PRO A 463 15.18 34.39 21.37
N GLU A 464 15.38 35.64 21.77
CA GLU A 464 14.33 36.61 22.11
C GLU A 464 14.30 37.75 21.09
N THR A 465 13.13 38.03 20.54
CA THR A 465 12.93 39.06 19.50
C THR A 465 12.38 40.35 20.11
N GLU A 466 12.95 41.50 19.73
CA GLU A 466 12.46 42.82 20.14
C GLU A 466 12.12 43.70 18.92
N ILE A 467 10.96 44.37 18.95
CA ILE A 467 10.61 45.41 17.96
C ILE A 467 11.25 46.74 18.39
N THR A 468 12.22 47.20 17.61
CA THR A 468 13.01 48.42 17.86
C THR A 468 12.46 49.66 17.14
N LEU A 469 11.60 49.49 16.13
CA LEU A 469 10.91 50.56 15.42
C LEU A 469 9.50 50.10 15.01
N SER A 470 8.50 50.95 15.22
CA SER A 470 7.10 50.69 14.88
C SER A 470 6.40 51.95 14.34
N PRO A 471 5.30 51.80 13.57
CA PRO A 471 4.48 52.93 13.15
C PRO A 471 3.75 53.57 14.35
N PRO A 472 3.19 54.79 14.21
CA PRO A 472 2.30 55.34 15.23
C PRO A 472 1.09 54.44 15.48
N ILE A 473 0.68 54.32 16.75
CA ILE A 473 -0.45 53.47 17.18
C ILE A 473 -1.77 53.79 16.45
N LEU A 474 -1.93 55.03 15.97
CA LEU A 474 -3.02 55.49 15.13
C LEU A 474 -2.45 56.35 14.00
N THR A 475 -2.75 56.01 12.73
CA THR A 475 -2.18 56.68 11.55
C THR A 475 -3.17 56.70 10.38
N ASN A 476 -3.03 57.65 9.46
CA ASN A 476 -3.74 57.64 8.17
C ASN A 476 -2.88 57.13 7.01
N GLN A 477 -1.66 56.66 7.30
CA GLN A 477 -0.74 56.12 6.30
C GLN A 477 -1.05 54.66 6.04
N ALA A 478 -1.27 54.29 4.78
CA ALA A 478 -1.43 52.90 4.34
C ALA A 478 -0.09 52.12 4.26
N GLN A 479 0.93 52.58 5.00
CA GLN A 479 2.27 52.00 5.06
C GLN A 479 2.73 51.93 6.52
N ALA A 480 3.43 50.85 6.87
CA ALA A 480 4.00 50.61 8.19
C ALA A 480 5.47 50.17 8.05
N ASN A 481 6.35 50.77 8.85
CA ASN A 481 7.78 50.44 8.89
C ASN A 481 8.12 49.83 10.24
N PHE A 482 8.81 48.68 10.22
CA PHE A 482 9.20 47.93 11.39
C PHE A 482 10.71 47.70 11.40
N GLY A 483 11.31 47.90 12.56
CA GLY A 483 12.67 47.47 12.87
C GLY A 483 12.61 46.51 14.06
N PHE A 484 13.45 45.50 14.04
CA PHE A 484 13.53 44.47 15.08
C PHE A 484 14.95 43.88 15.17
N SER A 485 15.25 43.22 16.28
CA SER A 485 16.53 42.55 16.54
C SER A 485 16.33 41.28 17.36
N SER A 486 17.34 40.40 17.32
CA SER A 486 17.48 39.24 18.21
C SER A 486 18.56 39.53 19.24
N ASN A 487 18.44 38.94 20.42
CA ASN A 487 19.51 38.89 21.43
C ASN A 487 20.70 37.99 21.00
N GLU A 488 20.54 37.20 19.93
CA GLU A 488 21.57 36.30 19.41
C GLU A 488 22.06 36.70 18.01
N GLU A 489 23.38 36.82 17.87
CA GLU A 489 24.05 37.23 16.64
C GLU A 489 23.93 36.15 15.54
N GLY A 490 23.61 36.57 14.31
CA GLY A 490 23.44 35.66 13.18
C GLY A 490 22.03 35.09 13.02
N SER A 491 21.09 35.44 13.90
CA SER A 491 19.68 35.04 13.80
C SER A 491 19.03 35.51 12.49
N THR A 492 18.11 34.70 11.97
CA THR A 492 17.19 35.04 10.87
C THR A 492 15.79 35.36 11.42
N PHE A 493 14.90 35.95 10.62
CA PHE A 493 13.58 36.39 11.09
C PHE A 493 12.44 35.93 10.19
N GLN A 494 11.31 35.59 10.81
CA GLN A 494 10.03 35.40 10.15
C GLN A 494 9.02 36.43 10.64
N CYS A 495 8.23 36.97 9.71
CA CYS A 495 7.22 37.99 9.96
C CYS A 495 5.83 37.50 9.53
N GLN A 496 4.80 37.96 10.22
CA GLN A 496 3.40 37.68 9.90
C GLN A 496 2.55 38.95 10.12
N LEU A 497 1.65 39.24 9.19
CA LEU A 497 0.65 40.32 9.30
C LEU A 497 -0.74 39.70 9.48
N ASP A 498 -1.56 40.24 10.38
CA ASP A 498 -3.00 39.94 10.52
C ASP A 498 -3.38 38.45 10.52
N SER A 499 -2.51 37.60 11.09
CA SER A 499 -2.65 36.13 11.12
C SER A 499 -2.56 35.43 9.75
N GLU A 500 -1.87 36.03 8.79
CA GLU A 500 -1.52 35.43 7.48
C GLU A 500 -0.41 34.36 7.61
N VAL A 501 0.25 33.99 6.51
CA VAL A 501 1.35 33.00 6.53
C VAL A 501 2.62 33.67 7.06
N TRP A 502 3.44 32.92 7.81
CA TRP A 502 4.79 33.35 8.20
C TRP A 502 5.70 33.41 6.97
N GLU A 503 6.35 34.54 6.76
CA GLU A 503 7.29 34.74 5.65
C GLU A 503 8.64 35.24 6.16
N ASN A 504 9.72 34.86 5.47
CA ASN A 504 11.06 35.34 5.81
C ASN A 504 11.15 36.86 5.56
N CYS A 505 11.72 37.58 6.52
CA CYS A 505 11.84 39.03 6.46
C CYS A 505 13.21 39.51 6.98
N SER A 506 13.56 40.77 6.68
CA SER A 506 14.78 41.41 7.15
C SER A 506 14.46 42.71 7.92
N SER A 507 15.36 43.11 8.82
CA SER A 507 15.22 44.34 9.60
C SER A 507 16.09 45.46 9.02
N PRO A 508 15.55 46.68 8.81
CA PRO A 508 14.14 47.05 8.88
C PRO A 508 13.35 46.60 7.64
N THR A 509 12.03 46.44 7.79
CA THR A 509 11.10 46.10 6.70
C THR A 509 9.93 47.09 6.63
N THR A 510 9.40 47.32 5.42
CA THR A 510 8.26 48.20 5.18
C THR A 510 7.16 47.45 4.44
N TYR A 511 5.95 47.52 4.98
CA TYR A 511 4.74 46.97 4.40
C TYR A 511 3.80 48.08 3.92
N SER A 512 3.02 47.79 2.88
CA SER A 512 2.13 48.77 2.26
C SER A 512 0.83 48.12 1.80
N GLY A 513 -0.20 48.92 1.56
CA GLY A 513 -1.48 48.44 1.05
C GLY A 513 -2.49 48.05 2.14
N PHE A 514 -2.26 48.48 3.37
CA PHE A 514 -3.19 48.24 4.48
C PHE A 514 -4.52 48.96 4.28
N SER A 515 -5.61 48.31 4.72
CA SER A 515 -6.96 48.87 4.71
C SER A 515 -7.23 49.72 5.95
N GLU A 516 -8.38 50.41 5.97
CA GLU A 516 -8.92 50.99 7.21
C GLU A 516 -9.12 49.88 8.26
N GLY A 517 -8.71 50.11 9.50
CA GLY A 517 -8.95 49.19 10.61
C GLY A 517 -7.72 48.88 11.46
N SER A 518 -7.89 47.92 12.37
CA SER A 518 -6.83 47.44 13.24
C SER A 518 -5.98 46.41 12.52
N HIS A 519 -4.66 46.54 12.65
CA HIS A 519 -3.67 45.63 12.09
C HIS A 519 -2.71 45.14 13.18
N THR A 520 -2.21 43.92 13.01
CA THR A 520 -1.26 43.27 13.92
C THR A 520 -0.06 42.76 13.15
N PHE A 521 1.14 43.04 13.66
CA PHE A 521 2.40 42.53 13.15
C PHE A 521 3.03 41.61 14.19
N TYR A 522 3.47 40.44 13.76
CA TYR A 522 4.27 39.49 14.54
C TYR A 522 5.64 39.31 13.90
N VAL A 523 6.67 39.17 14.73
CA VAL A 523 8.02 38.79 14.29
C VAL A 523 8.65 37.84 15.30
N LYS A 524 9.32 36.80 14.79
CA LYS A 524 10.11 35.86 15.58
C LYS A 524 11.49 35.65 14.97
N ALA A 525 12.49 35.48 15.82
CA ALA A 525 13.85 35.11 15.44
C ALA A 525 14.03 33.59 15.40
N ILE A 526 14.95 33.14 14.55
CA ILE A 526 15.46 31.77 14.49
C ILE A 526 16.98 31.87 14.55
N ASP A 527 17.59 31.30 15.57
CA ASP A 527 19.04 31.35 15.78
C ASP A 527 19.80 30.47 14.74
N PRO A 528 21.14 30.54 14.66
CA PRO A 528 21.93 29.67 13.78
C PRO A 528 21.81 28.16 14.08
N SER A 529 21.35 27.80 15.28
CA SER A 529 21.17 26.43 15.76
C SER A 529 19.75 25.88 15.48
N GLY A 530 18.86 26.72 14.94
CA GLY A 530 17.48 26.39 14.59
C GLY A 530 16.48 26.52 15.74
N ASN A 531 16.84 27.09 16.89
CA ASN A 531 15.83 27.38 17.93
C ASN A 531 15.00 28.60 17.52
N GLU A 532 13.69 28.49 17.66
CA GLU A 532 12.75 29.57 17.36
C GLU A 532 12.31 30.29 18.62
N ASP A 533 12.14 31.61 18.54
CA ASP A 533 11.55 32.41 19.62
C ASP A 533 10.12 31.89 19.95
N PRO A 534 9.89 31.38 21.17
CA PRO A 534 8.59 30.82 21.57
C PRO A 534 7.53 31.88 21.84
N GLU A 535 7.91 33.15 22.03
CA GLU A 535 7.02 34.27 22.31
C GLU A 535 7.22 35.39 21.28
N PRO A 536 6.71 35.24 20.03
CA PRO A 536 6.91 36.23 18.98
C PRO A 536 6.52 37.64 19.40
N ALA A 537 7.41 38.61 19.15
CA ALA A 537 7.15 40.01 19.42
C ALA A 537 5.98 40.50 18.56
N GLN A 538 5.05 41.23 19.18
CA GLN A 538 3.82 41.70 18.53
C GLN A 538 3.61 43.20 18.66
N TYR A 539 3.04 43.80 17.62
CA TYR A 539 2.62 45.20 17.62
C TYR A 539 1.26 45.38 16.95
N ILE A 540 0.36 46.12 17.61
CA ILE A 540 -0.99 46.43 17.11
C ILE A 540 -1.09 47.92 16.84
N TRP A 541 -1.58 48.30 15.67
CA TRP A 541 -1.88 49.68 15.30
C TRP A 541 -3.19 49.79 14.54
N THR A 542 -3.72 51.01 14.41
CA THR A 542 -4.95 51.28 13.66
C THR A 542 -4.69 52.26 12.54
N ILE A 543 -5.21 51.94 11.36
CA ILE A 543 -5.31 52.86 10.24
C ILE A 543 -6.69 53.47 10.24
N ASP A 544 -6.71 54.80 10.36
CA ASP A 544 -7.92 55.59 10.27
C ASP A 544 -7.71 56.69 9.23
N THR A 545 -8.35 56.57 8.07
CA THR A 545 -8.25 57.52 6.95
C THR A 545 -9.07 58.78 7.18
N SER A 546 -9.94 58.78 8.19
CA SER A 546 -10.74 59.95 8.60
C SER A 546 -9.95 60.90 9.50
N ILE A 547 -8.84 60.45 10.11
CA ILE A 547 -7.97 61.36 10.85
C ILE A 547 -7.19 62.24 9.86
N THR A 548 -7.47 63.53 9.92
CA THR A 548 -6.59 64.55 9.35
C THR A 548 -5.37 64.69 10.24
N SER A 549 -4.17 64.75 9.65
CA SER A 549 -2.92 64.98 10.39
C SER A 549 -3.11 66.11 11.42
N PRO A 550 -2.65 65.96 12.68
CA PRO A 550 -2.81 67.01 13.66
C PRO A 550 -2.10 68.28 13.17
N SER A 551 -2.85 69.40 13.12
CA SER A 551 -2.28 70.73 12.88
C SER A 551 -2.14 71.45 14.21
N LEU A 552 -0.91 71.87 14.54
CA LEU A 552 -0.65 72.71 15.70
C LEU A 552 -0.75 74.18 15.26
N ILE A 553 -1.78 74.90 15.71
CA ILE A 553 -1.91 76.34 15.47
C ILE A 553 -1.27 77.07 16.65
N LEU A 554 -0.09 77.65 16.43
CA LEU A 554 0.48 78.66 17.32
C LEU A 554 0.12 80.02 16.72
N SER A 555 -0.64 80.84 17.46
CA SER A 555 -0.91 82.22 17.10
C SER A 555 -0.23 83.15 18.10
N ASP A 556 0.72 83.94 17.62
CA ASP A 556 1.15 85.16 18.31
C ASP A 556 0.12 86.25 17.96
N PRO A 557 -0.59 86.85 18.93
CA PRO A 557 -1.64 87.84 18.66
C PRO A 557 -1.15 89.12 17.98
N LEU A 558 0.17 89.32 17.78
CA LEU A 558 0.73 90.59 17.32
C LEU A 558 1.30 90.62 15.89
N THR A 559 1.57 89.50 15.20
CA THR A 559 2.22 89.57 13.86
C THR A 559 1.68 88.63 12.77
N GLY A 560 0.70 87.77 13.06
CA GLY A 560 -0.14 87.12 12.04
C GLY A 560 0.58 86.27 10.97
N SER A 561 1.83 85.87 11.18
CA SER A 561 2.60 85.11 10.20
C SER A 561 2.53 83.61 10.47
N THR A 562 2.00 82.86 9.50
CA THR A 562 1.87 81.39 9.54
C THR A 562 3.18 80.71 9.15
N ILE A 563 3.63 79.73 9.95
CA ILE A 563 4.77 78.87 9.63
C ILE A 563 4.25 77.47 9.32
N PHE A 564 4.62 76.93 8.15
CA PHE A 564 4.33 75.54 7.78
C PHE A 564 5.57 74.66 8.00
N THR A 565 5.38 73.50 8.61
CA THR A 565 6.45 72.49 8.78
C THR A 565 5.91 71.08 8.52
N ASN A 566 6.78 70.18 8.08
CA ASN A 566 6.50 68.80 7.73
C ASN A 566 7.04 67.80 8.78
N LYS A 567 7.33 68.24 10.02
CA LYS A 567 7.87 67.39 11.09
C LYS A 567 6.78 66.98 12.10
N GLN A 568 6.86 65.76 12.63
CA GLN A 568 5.92 65.22 13.64
C GLN A 568 6.08 65.81 15.05
N THR A 569 7.26 66.34 15.41
CA THR A 569 7.51 66.98 16.71
C THR A 569 8.09 68.37 16.51
N VAL A 570 7.40 69.40 17.04
CA VAL A 570 7.83 70.81 16.97
C VAL A 570 8.08 71.29 18.39
N ARG A 571 9.30 71.73 18.69
CA ARG A 571 9.65 72.33 19.99
C ARG A 571 9.39 73.83 19.91
N VAL A 572 8.54 74.34 20.79
CA VAL A 572 8.18 75.76 20.87
C VAL A 572 8.81 76.31 22.15
N GLU A 573 9.78 77.21 22.02
CA GLU A 573 10.31 77.97 23.16
C GLU A 573 9.62 79.33 23.19
N ILE A 574 8.85 79.58 24.25
CA ILE A 574 8.25 80.88 24.54
C ILE A 574 9.07 81.49 25.68
N SER A 575 9.80 82.57 25.41
CA SER A 575 10.45 83.38 26.46
C SER A 575 9.64 84.64 26.70
N GLY A 576 9.22 84.84 27.94
CA GLY A 576 8.66 86.09 28.45
C GLY A 576 9.31 86.40 29.79
N ASP A 577 9.66 87.67 30.00
CA ASP A 577 10.10 88.17 31.31
C ASP A 577 8.85 88.36 32.21
N ASP A 578 8.23 87.24 32.60
CA ASP A 578 7.56 86.95 33.89
C ASP A 578 6.84 85.58 33.85
#